data_AF-A0A642VDJ6-F1
#
_entry.id   AF-A0A642VDJ6-F1
#
_cell.length_a   1.000
_cell.length_b   1.000
_cell.length_c   1.000
_cell.angle_alpha   90.00
_cell.angle_beta   90.00
_cell.angle_gamma   90.00
#
_symmetry.space_group_name_H-M   'P 1'
#
loop_
_entity.id
_entity.type
_entity.pdbx_description
1 polymer ?
#
loop_
_entity_poly.entity_id
_entity_poly.type
_entity_poly.pdbx_seq_one_letter_code
_entity_poly.pdbx_strand_id
1 'polypeptide(L)'
;MRVAIVGSGVIGLTVAWYLKEHVKDAEVVVIGREMPPNELDEEDKSWIEGEWASPLAGALFCYSFGAGKDVQAIEKESYRFFWRAYYKDSANGIQYRKLRQYWDESIAGSLSKEELDTVLWGRNILHGFRRLPEEELPAVRRGIKGGVEYDSLAINPEYYLPWLRSENEARGVVFEQREVRYFNELFKAGFDRVVNASGHGAGTLADDNTLEPVRGQTAWMESDYSGPMCLRLGQEYTYAIPRIFSNGVIVGGINDHGNLSRDPDPARRSDILRRVSDLVPDLLANAYSQPRRNDRIFDKEYSVQLIKDIVGFRPGRSNGPRIERDHKDPRIVHAYGFAGSGYIYSAGAAKNVLNEIKASNSKL
;
A
#
# COMPACT_ATOMS: atom_id res chain seq x y z
N MET A 1 16.34 -5.73 -24.98
CA MET A 1 15.21 -6.52 -24.43
C MET A 1 14.06 -5.55 -24.19
N ARG A 2 12.90 -5.81 -24.78
CA ARG A 2 11.71 -4.99 -24.69
C ARG A 2 10.68 -5.62 -23.76
N VAL A 3 10.30 -4.91 -22.70
CA VAL A 3 9.45 -5.43 -21.61
C VAL A 3 8.17 -4.60 -21.54
N ALA A 4 7.02 -5.26 -21.65
CA ALA A 4 5.74 -4.65 -21.32
C ALA A 4 5.40 -4.92 -19.86
N ILE A 5 4.98 -3.90 -19.11
CA ILE A 5 4.44 -4.03 -17.76
C ILE A 5 2.96 -3.71 -17.84
N VAL A 6 2.11 -4.71 -17.59
CA VAL A 6 0.65 -4.55 -17.59
C VAL A 6 0.21 -4.17 -16.19
N GLY A 7 -0.19 -2.91 -16.01
CA GLY A 7 -0.60 -2.32 -14.74
C GLY A 7 0.30 -1.15 -14.32
N SER A 8 -0.34 -0.02 -14.01
CA SER A 8 0.30 1.26 -13.62
C SER A 8 0.12 1.57 -12.12
N GLY A 9 -0.30 0.58 -11.33
CA GLY A 9 -0.33 0.69 -9.88
C GLY A 9 1.07 0.68 -9.25
N VAL A 10 1.13 0.78 -7.93
CA VAL A 10 2.41 0.85 -7.18
C VAL A 10 3.37 -0.28 -7.54
N ILE A 11 2.87 -1.50 -7.76
CA ILE A 11 3.71 -2.64 -8.16
C ILE A 11 4.33 -2.42 -9.53
N GLY A 12 3.52 -2.14 -10.55
CA GLY A 12 3.99 -1.99 -11.93
C GLY A 12 4.97 -0.82 -12.10
N LEU A 13 4.67 0.32 -11.48
CA LEU A 13 5.56 1.49 -11.50
C LEU A 13 6.89 1.21 -10.79
N THR A 14 6.87 0.46 -9.67
CA THR A 14 8.09 0.10 -8.94
C THR A 14 8.90 -0.94 -9.71
N VAL A 15 8.25 -1.89 -10.41
CA VAL A 15 8.92 -2.82 -11.33
C VAL A 15 9.62 -2.06 -12.46
N ALA A 16 8.95 -1.09 -13.09
CA ALA A 16 9.54 -0.26 -14.14
C ALA A 16 10.81 0.44 -13.66
N TRP A 17 10.75 1.00 -12.44
CA TRP A 17 11.87 1.67 -11.81
C TRP A 17 13.05 0.72 -11.60
N TYR A 18 12.79 -0.48 -11.03
CA TYR A 18 13.83 -1.48 -10.79
C TYR A 18 14.46 -2.01 -12.08
N LEU A 19 13.66 -2.20 -13.13
CA LEU A 19 14.17 -2.63 -14.44
C LEU A 19 15.11 -1.59 -15.02
N LYS A 20 14.73 -0.30 -15.03
CA LYS A 20 15.62 0.75 -15.54
C LYS A 20 16.87 0.94 -14.69
N GLU A 21 16.76 0.77 -13.37
CA GLU A 21 17.90 0.87 -12.46
C GLU A 21 18.95 -0.23 -12.72
N HIS A 22 18.50 -1.46 -12.97
CA HIS A 22 19.39 -2.64 -13.00
C HIS A 22 19.61 -3.25 -14.40
N VAL A 23 18.86 -2.81 -15.41
CA VAL A 23 18.92 -3.27 -16.80
C VAL A 23 18.78 -2.03 -17.69
N LYS A 24 19.84 -1.22 -17.76
CA LYS A 24 19.82 0.11 -18.38
C LYS A 24 19.33 0.12 -19.84
N ASP A 25 19.71 -0.92 -20.59
CA ASP A 25 19.35 -1.08 -22.01
C ASP A 25 17.99 -1.76 -22.24
N ALA A 26 17.22 -2.03 -21.17
CA ALA A 26 15.85 -2.50 -21.32
C ALA A 26 14.96 -1.35 -21.84
N GLU A 27 14.23 -1.63 -22.90
CA GLU A 27 13.11 -0.83 -23.37
C GLU A 27 11.88 -1.23 -22.55
N VAL A 28 11.38 -0.32 -21.73
CA VAL A 28 10.27 -0.62 -20.80
C VAL A 28 9.07 0.21 -21.19
N VAL A 29 7.93 -0.46 -21.37
CA VAL A 29 6.64 0.18 -21.62
C VAL A 29 5.67 -0.23 -20.52
N VAL A 30 5.13 0.74 -19.78
CA VAL A 30 4.04 0.53 -18.81
C VAL A 30 2.72 0.75 -19.52
N ILE A 31 1.84 -0.25 -19.48
CA ILE A 31 0.55 -0.25 -20.15
C ILE A 31 -0.53 -0.46 -19.10
N GLY A 32 -1.47 0.48 -18.98
CA GLY A 32 -2.52 0.43 -17.96
C GLY A 32 -3.82 1.09 -18.42
N ARG A 33 -4.96 0.55 -17.98
CA ARG A 33 -6.28 1.16 -18.21
C ARG A 33 -6.39 2.47 -17.44
N GLU A 34 -6.15 2.39 -16.13
CA GLU A 34 -5.92 3.55 -15.27
C GLU A 34 -4.44 3.95 -15.31
N MET A 35 -4.13 5.22 -15.04
CA MET A 35 -2.77 5.74 -15.10
C MET A 35 -2.64 6.96 -14.17
N PRO A 36 -1.53 7.10 -13.40
CA PRO A 36 -1.22 8.37 -12.75
C PRO A 36 -0.99 9.43 -13.82
N PRO A 37 -1.32 10.71 -13.59
CA PRO A 37 -1.02 11.77 -14.57
C PRO A 37 0.50 11.94 -14.73
N ASN A 38 0.92 12.42 -15.90
CA ASN A 38 2.32 12.78 -16.17
C ASN A 38 2.75 14.04 -15.38
N GLU A 39 1.83 14.97 -15.20
CA GLU A 39 2.01 16.17 -14.38
C GLU A 39 0.91 16.22 -13.32
N LEU A 40 1.27 16.48 -12.07
CA LEU A 40 0.29 16.55 -11.00
C LEU A 40 -0.42 17.90 -11.02
N ASP A 41 -1.72 17.86 -11.31
CA ASP A 41 -2.67 18.90 -10.95
C ASP A 41 -3.36 18.48 -9.63
N GLU A 42 -3.22 19.30 -8.59
CA GLU A 42 -3.79 19.01 -7.27
C GLU A 42 -5.32 19.11 -7.25
N GLU A 43 -5.92 19.84 -8.18
CA GLU A 43 -7.38 19.99 -8.29
C GLU A 43 -8.00 18.87 -9.15
N ASP A 44 -7.27 18.36 -10.14
CA ASP A 44 -7.71 17.24 -10.98
C ASP A 44 -7.51 15.89 -10.29
N LYS A 45 -8.63 15.29 -9.85
CA LYS A 45 -8.69 13.94 -9.28
C LYS A 45 -9.35 12.92 -10.20
N SER A 46 -9.63 13.24 -11.47
CA SER A 46 -10.33 12.33 -12.39
C SER A 46 -9.51 11.07 -12.73
N TRP A 47 -8.19 11.11 -12.49
CA TRP A 47 -7.34 9.94 -12.63
C TRP A 47 -7.55 8.90 -11.52
N ILE A 48 -8.17 9.30 -10.39
CA ILE A 48 -8.47 8.43 -9.25
C ILE A 48 -9.90 7.90 -9.38
N GLU A 49 -10.07 6.92 -10.26
CA GLU A 49 -11.38 6.32 -10.55
C GLU A 49 -11.33 4.78 -10.55
N GLY A 50 -12.52 4.16 -10.48
CA GLY A 50 -12.72 2.77 -10.86
C GLY A 50 -12.22 1.71 -9.87
N GLU A 51 -11.60 0.65 -10.40
CA GLU A 51 -11.15 -0.55 -9.66
C GLU A 51 -9.67 -0.49 -9.27
N TRP A 52 -9.11 0.71 -9.28
CA TRP A 52 -7.69 0.90 -9.11
C TRP A 52 -7.33 1.11 -7.63
N ALA A 53 -6.73 0.08 -7.02
CA ALA A 53 -6.48 0.06 -5.59
C ALA A 53 -5.38 1.03 -5.13
N SER A 54 -4.43 1.39 -6.00
CA SER A 54 -3.20 2.08 -5.58
C SER A 54 -3.43 3.50 -5.07
N PRO A 55 -4.24 4.36 -5.73
CA PRO A 55 -4.50 5.72 -5.23
C PRO A 55 -5.37 5.74 -3.96
N LEU A 56 -6.18 4.70 -3.74
CA LEU A 56 -7.13 4.61 -2.63
C LEU A 56 -6.51 4.09 -1.32
N ALA A 57 -5.25 3.66 -1.35
CA ALA A 57 -4.58 3.09 -0.17
C ALA A 57 -4.29 4.16 0.89
N GLY A 58 -4.48 3.86 2.19
CA GLY A 58 -4.03 4.73 3.29
C GLY A 58 -2.54 5.09 3.15
N ALA A 59 -1.78 4.02 2.98
CA ALA A 59 -0.35 3.84 2.72
C ALA A 59 0.61 4.36 3.80
N LEU A 60 1.25 3.40 4.45
CA LEU A 60 2.43 3.57 5.28
C LEU A 60 3.36 2.38 5.02
N PHE A 61 4.61 2.51 5.44
CA PHE A 61 5.45 1.33 5.65
C PHE A 61 5.23 0.78 7.07
N CYS A 62 4.96 -0.51 7.18
CA CYS A 62 5.04 -1.26 8.44
C CYS A 62 5.59 -2.65 8.14
N TYR A 63 6.18 -3.28 9.15
CA TYR A 63 6.58 -4.68 9.03
C TYR A 63 5.47 -5.62 9.49
N SER A 64 5.46 -6.84 8.96
CA SER A 64 4.54 -7.88 9.38
C SER A 64 5.07 -8.65 10.59
N PHE A 65 4.31 -8.66 11.69
CA PHE A 65 4.64 -9.46 12.87
C PHE A 65 4.79 -10.95 12.51
N GLY A 66 5.84 -11.61 13.02
CA GLY A 66 6.04 -13.06 12.83
C GLY A 66 6.28 -13.51 11.38
N ALA A 67 6.58 -12.59 10.46
CA ALA A 67 6.76 -12.91 9.06
C ALA A 67 7.89 -13.92 8.81
N GLY A 68 7.65 -14.88 7.90
CA GLY A 68 8.68 -15.80 7.39
C GLY A 68 9.79 -15.07 6.62
N LYS A 69 10.96 -15.70 6.47
CA LYS A 69 12.17 -15.04 5.94
C LYS A 69 12.00 -14.41 4.56
N ASP A 70 11.21 -15.00 3.69
CA ASP A 70 10.96 -14.47 2.34
C ASP A 70 10.18 -13.15 2.39
N VAL A 71 9.14 -13.09 3.24
CA VAL A 71 8.40 -11.84 3.49
C VAL A 71 9.30 -10.80 4.16
N GLN A 72 10.13 -11.20 5.13
CA GLN A 72 11.09 -10.29 5.74
C GLN A 72 12.05 -9.70 4.70
N ALA A 73 12.48 -10.49 3.70
CA ALA A 73 13.37 -10.03 2.64
C ALA A 73 12.67 -9.01 1.72
N ILE A 74 11.40 -9.25 1.37
CA ILE A 74 10.57 -8.33 0.59
C ILE A 74 10.41 -7.00 1.34
N GLU A 75 10.00 -7.06 2.61
CA GLU A 75 9.77 -5.86 3.41
C GLU A 75 11.07 -5.07 3.68
N LYS A 76 12.20 -5.74 3.88
CA LYS A 76 13.52 -5.09 4.02
C LYS A 76 13.92 -4.30 2.78
N GLU A 77 13.65 -4.85 1.60
CA GLU A 77 13.93 -4.15 0.34
C GLU A 77 13.03 -2.92 0.19
N SER A 78 11.73 -3.06 0.45
CA SER A 78 10.78 -1.95 0.43
C SER A 78 11.11 -0.87 1.45
N TYR A 79 11.52 -1.23 2.67
CA TYR A 79 11.96 -0.28 3.68
C TYR A 79 13.09 0.61 3.14
N ARG A 80 14.13 -0.01 2.59
CA ARG A 80 15.28 0.71 2.01
C ARG A 80 14.86 1.58 0.83
N PHE A 81 13.99 1.05 -0.02
CA PHE A 81 13.48 1.78 -1.18
C PHE A 81 12.75 3.06 -0.77
N PHE A 82 11.80 2.98 0.17
CA PHE A 82 11.04 4.15 0.59
C PHE A 82 11.90 5.18 1.33
N TRP A 83 12.88 4.76 2.13
CA TRP A 83 13.84 5.70 2.72
C TRP A 83 14.68 6.41 1.66
N ARG A 84 15.14 5.70 0.62
CA ARG A 84 15.84 6.32 -0.50
C ARG A 84 14.95 7.31 -1.24
N ALA A 85 13.69 6.97 -1.47
CA ALA A 85 12.72 7.88 -2.09
C ALA A 85 12.49 9.12 -1.21
N TYR A 86 12.28 8.94 0.10
CA TYR A 86 12.11 10.03 1.06
C TYR A 86 13.25 11.04 1.02
N TYR A 87 14.51 10.59 1.03
CA TYR A 87 15.67 11.50 0.96
C TYR A 87 15.89 12.12 -0.42
N LYS A 88 15.25 11.60 -1.47
CA LYS A 88 15.46 12.07 -2.83
C LYS A 88 14.68 13.35 -3.13
N ASP A 89 13.44 13.43 -2.67
CA ASP A 89 12.53 14.51 -3.07
C ASP A 89 11.45 14.71 -2.01
N SER A 90 11.39 15.92 -1.43
CA SER A 90 10.37 16.26 -0.43
C SER A 90 8.96 16.43 -1.00
N ALA A 91 8.81 16.56 -2.32
CA ALA A 91 7.53 16.71 -3.01
C ALA A 91 6.87 15.37 -3.38
N ASN A 92 7.54 14.23 -3.16
CA ASN A 92 7.04 12.91 -3.57
C ASN A 92 5.89 12.33 -2.72
N GLY A 93 5.39 13.10 -1.75
CA GLY A 93 4.32 12.66 -0.86
C GLY A 93 4.73 11.65 0.22
N ILE A 94 6.02 11.39 0.43
CA ILE A 94 6.51 10.55 1.52
C ILE A 94 6.89 11.42 2.71
N GLN A 95 6.41 11.07 3.90
CA GLN A 95 6.69 11.79 5.13
C GLN A 95 7.26 10.85 6.20
N TYR A 96 8.38 11.25 6.80
CA TYR A 96 8.87 10.62 8.02
C TYR A 96 7.90 10.80 9.19
N ARG A 97 7.61 9.70 9.88
CA ARG A 97 6.85 9.72 11.12
C ARG A 97 7.14 8.49 11.96
N LYS A 98 7.07 8.64 13.28
CA LYS A 98 7.01 7.46 14.15
C LYS A 98 5.73 6.66 13.87
N LEU A 99 5.84 5.34 13.90
CA LEU A 99 4.71 4.42 13.86
C LEU A 99 4.61 3.67 15.19
N ARG A 100 3.44 3.73 15.83
CA ARG A 100 3.06 2.84 16.91
C ARG A 100 2.23 1.69 16.36
N GLN A 101 2.76 0.47 16.47
CA GLN A 101 2.10 -0.74 16.01
C GLN A 101 1.72 -1.62 17.20
N TYR A 102 0.43 -1.92 17.34
CA TYR A 102 -0.15 -2.67 18.45
C TYR A 102 -0.61 -4.04 18.01
N TRP A 103 -0.53 -4.99 18.93
CA TRP A 103 -1.00 -6.36 18.73
C TRP A 103 -1.89 -6.83 19.88
N ASP A 104 -2.72 -7.81 19.57
CA ASP A 104 -3.51 -8.56 20.56
C ASP A 104 -3.09 -10.03 20.61
N GLU A 105 -3.87 -10.82 21.34
CA GLU A 105 -3.63 -12.24 21.59
C GLU A 105 -3.58 -13.08 20.32
N SER A 106 -4.23 -12.66 19.23
CA SER A 106 -4.19 -13.40 17.96
C SER A 106 -2.84 -13.36 17.25
N ILE A 107 -2.01 -12.36 17.57
CA ILE A 107 -0.68 -12.15 16.98
C ILE A 107 0.41 -12.62 17.93
N ALA A 108 0.32 -12.20 19.19
CA ALA A 108 1.26 -12.58 20.24
C ALA A 108 0.52 -12.61 21.57
N GLY A 109 0.01 -13.81 21.89
CA GLY A 109 -0.60 -14.13 23.18
C GLY A 109 0.45 -14.28 24.29
N SER A 110 0.37 -15.35 25.07
CA SER A 110 1.31 -15.64 26.15
C SER A 110 2.62 -16.25 25.64
N LEU A 111 3.36 -15.48 24.85
CA LEU A 111 4.68 -15.87 24.34
C LEU A 111 5.76 -15.63 25.40
N SER A 112 6.76 -16.51 25.45
CA SER A 112 8.02 -16.24 26.13
C SER A 112 8.74 -15.04 25.49
N LYS A 113 9.75 -14.49 26.17
CA LYS A 113 10.53 -13.37 25.66
C LYS A 113 11.20 -13.68 24.31
N GLU A 114 11.74 -14.89 24.16
CA GLU A 114 12.45 -15.34 22.96
C GLU A 114 11.50 -15.55 21.76
N GLU A 115 10.31 -16.09 22.01
CA GLU A 115 9.25 -16.21 21.00
C GLU A 115 8.76 -14.84 20.55
N LEU A 116 8.52 -13.94 21.49
CA LEU A 116 8.10 -12.57 21.17
C LEU A 116 9.18 -11.83 20.36
N ASP A 117 10.45 -12.01 20.69
CA ASP A 117 11.57 -11.43 19.93
C ASP A 117 11.63 -11.93 18.48
N THR A 118 11.18 -13.16 18.23
CA THR A 118 11.05 -13.73 16.88
C THR A 118 9.88 -13.10 16.13
N VAL A 119 8.75 -12.87 16.81
CA VAL A 119 7.59 -12.13 16.26
C VAL A 119 7.96 -10.68 15.95
N LEU A 120 8.76 -10.06 16.82
CA LEU A 120 9.22 -8.67 16.73
C LEU A 120 10.53 -8.52 15.93
N TRP A 121 10.69 -9.30 14.86
CA TRP A 121 11.91 -9.31 14.04
C TRP A 121 12.30 -7.95 13.44
N GLY A 122 11.34 -7.02 13.30
CA GLY A 122 11.56 -5.64 12.87
C GLY A 122 12.59 -4.89 13.71
N ARG A 123 12.80 -5.32 14.98
CA ARG A 123 13.86 -4.80 15.87
C ARG A 123 15.27 -4.84 15.27
N ASN A 124 15.50 -5.72 14.30
CA ASN A 124 16.81 -5.91 13.68
C ASN A 124 17.08 -4.96 12.50
N ILE A 125 16.06 -4.25 12.02
CA ILE A 125 16.17 -3.44 10.79
C ILE A 125 15.55 -2.05 10.90
N LEU A 126 14.60 -1.83 11.81
CA LEU A 126 13.89 -0.57 11.93
C LEU A 126 14.61 0.36 12.88
N HIS A 127 14.83 1.59 12.44
CA HIS A 127 15.42 2.63 13.28
C HIS A 127 14.46 3.06 14.40
N GLY A 128 15.01 3.45 15.55
CA GLY A 128 14.22 3.89 16.70
C GLY A 128 13.32 2.81 17.32
N PHE A 129 13.52 1.54 16.98
CA PHE A 129 12.66 0.45 17.45
C PHE A 129 12.73 0.27 18.96
N ARG A 130 11.57 0.34 19.61
CA ARG A 130 11.40 0.04 21.03
C ARG A 130 10.05 -0.60 21.29
N ARG A 131 9.97 -1.40 22.36
CA ARG A 131 8.68 -1.83 22.90
C ARG A 131 8.07 -0.68 23.70
N LEU A 132 6.76 -0.52 23.57
CA LEU A 132 5.99 0.41 24.40
C LEU A 132 5.83 -0.21 25.80
N PRO A 133 6.17 0.53 26.86
CA PRO A 133 5.81 0.12 28.21
C PRO A 133 4.30 0.25 28.42
N GLU A 134 3.80 -0.34 29.51
CA GLU A 134 2.36 -0.53 29.73
C GLU A 134 1.59 0.80 29.83
N GLU A 135 2.22 1.83 30.39
CA GLU A 135 1.73 3.19 30.54
C GLU A 135 1.65 3.98 29.22
N GLU A 136 2.37 3.56 28.17
CA GLU A 136 2.30 4.17 26.84
C GLU A 136 1.28 3.47 25.92
N LEU A 137 0.67 2.37 26.38
CA LEU A 137 -0.43 1.72 25.65
C LEU A 137 -1.73 2.56 25.76
N PRO A 138 -2.64 2.44 24.78
CA PRO A 138 -3.94 3.11 24.84
C PRO A 138 -4.68 2.78 26.14
N ALA A 139 -5.28 3.78 26.77
CA ALA A 139 -6.06 3.61 28.00
C ALA A 139 -7.21 2.61 27.79
N VAL A 140 -7.90 2.71 26.65
CA VAL A 140 -8.91 1.73 26.24
C VAL A 140 -8.22 0.62 25.43
N ARG A 141 -7.90 -0.49 26.09
CA ARG A 141 -7.08 -1.54 25.47
C ARG A 141 -7.83 -2.46 24.50
N ARG A 142 -9.11 -2.77 24.72
CA ARG A 142 -9.90 -3.72 23.90
C ARG A 142 -9.13 -4.98 23.46
N GLY A 143 -8.32 -5.55 24.34
CA GLY A 143 -7.51 -6.75 24.05
C GLY A 143 -6.09 -6.51 23.55
N ILE A 144 -5.64 -5.27 23.35
CA ILE A 144 -4.22 -4.94 23.11
C ILE A 144 -3.37 -5.52 24.23
N LYS A 145 -2.39 -6.36 23.85
CA LYS A 145 -1.44 -7.01 24.76
C LYS A 145 -0.08 -6.31 24.76
N GLY A 146 0.23 -5.56 23.71
CA GLY A 146 1.45 -4.77 23.64
C GLY A 146 1.53 -3.92 22.38
N GLY A 147 2.60 -3.15 22.30
CA GLY A 147 2.91 -2.32 21.14
C GLY A 147 4.40 -2.05 21.01
N VAL A 148 4.79 -1.63 19.81
CA VAL A 148 6.14 -1.16 19.48
C VAL A 148 6.06 0.21 18.83
N GLU A 149 7.11 1.00 18.98
CA GLU A 149 7.30 2.26 18.28
C GLU A 149 8.61 2.22 17.50
N TYR A 150 8.61 2.76 16.28
CA TYR A 150 9.79 2.87 15.44
C TYR A 150 9.64 3.97 14.40
N ASP A 151 10.75 4.33 13.76
CA ASP A 151 10.80 5.28 12.65
C ASP A 151 10.26 4.66 11.36
N SER A 152 9.24 5.30 10.77
CA SER A 152 8.61 4.83 9.54
C SER A 152 8.21 5.98 8.61
N LEU A 153 7.51 5.64 7.53
CA LEU A 153 7.15 6.54 6.45
C LEU A 153 5.64 6.42 6.16
N ALA A 154 4.94 7.54 6.23
CA ALA A 154 3.61 7.71 5.63
C ALA A 154 3.79 8.03 4.15
N ILE A 155 2.91 7.50 3.30
CA ILE A 155 3.00 7.68 1.85
C ILE A 155 1.65 8.23 1.39
N ASN A 156 1.64 9.38 0.73
CA ASN A 156 0.45 9.91 0.09
C ASN A 156 0.41 9.42 -1.37
N PRO A 157 -0.48 8.47 -1.74
CA PRO A 157 -0.56 7.95 -3.11
C PRO A 157 -0.82 9.01 -4.17
N GLU A 158 -1.56 10.08 -3.83
CA GLU A 158 -1.93 11.13 -4.78
C GLU A 158 -0.72 11.90 -5.31
N TYR A 159 0.39 11.90 -4.56
CA TYR A 159 1.65 12.55 -4.94
C TYR A 159 2.72 11.53 -5.33
N TYR A 160 2.77 10.41 -4.61
CA TYR A 160 3.79 9.38 -4.83
C TYR A 160 3.64 8.67 -6.17
N LEU A 161 2.41 8.39 -6.63
CA LEU A 161 2.21 7.70 -7.90
C LEU A 161 2.59 8.58 -9.11
N PRO A 162 2.16 9.87 -9.21
CA PRO A 162 2.66 10.78 -10.24
C PRO A 162 4.18 10.98 -10.19
N TRP A 163 4.75 11.16 -8.99
CA TRP A 163 6.20 11.28 -8.83
C TRP A 163 6.94 10.02 -9.33
N LEU A 164 6.46 8.82 -8.99
CA LEU A 164 7.09 7.59 -9.43
C LEU A 164 6.93 7.40 -10.95
N ARG A 165 5.83 7.88 -11.54
CA ARG A 165 5.68 7.94 -12.99
C ARG A 165 6.71 8.89 -13.61
N SER A 166 6.84 10.13 -13.14
CA SER A 166 7.78 11.11 -13.70
C SER A 166 9.24 10.63 -13.58
N GLU A 167 9.59 9.99 -12.46
CA GLU A 167 10.87 9.34 -12.26
C GLU A 167 11.14 8.23 -13.29
N ASN A 168 10.12 7.44 -13.64
CA ASN A 168 10.24 6.41 -14.67
C ASN A 168 10.37 7.02 -16.07
N GLU A 169 9.59 8.06 -16.40
CA GLU A 169 9.69 8.79 -17.67
C GLU A 169 11.09 9.41 -17.86
N ALA A 170 11.65 10.00 -16.80
CA ALA A 170 13.02 10.53 -16.80
C ALA A 170 14.10 9.45 -17.03
N ARG A 171 13.77 8.16 -16.80
CA ARG A 171 14.63 7.00 -17.11
C ARG A 171 14.33 6.39 -18.49
N GLY A 172 13.48 7.03 -19.28
CA GLY A 172 13.09 6.57 -20.62
C GLY A 172 12.07 5.44 -20.63
N VAL A 173 11.28 5.26 -19.56
CA VAL A 173 10.10 4.39 -19.59
C VAL A 173 9.01 5.07 -20.41
N VAL A 174 8.36 4.33 -21.29
CA VAL A 174 7.22 4.80 -22.08
C VAL A 174 5.92 4.37 -21.38
N PHE A 175 4.88 5.21 -21.43
CA PHE A 175 3.58 4.94 -20.84
C PHE A 175 2.49 4.91 -21.93
N GLU A 176 1.66 3.87 -21.92
CA GLU A 176 0.50 3.72 -22.80
C GLU A 176 -0.78 3.54 -21.97
N GLN A 177 -1.69 4.50 -22.04
CA GLN A 177 -2.99 4.37 -21.37
C GLN A 177 -3.99 3.64 -22.27
N ARG A 178 -4.14 2.34 -22.04
CA ARG A 178 -5.10 1.48 -22.73
C ARG A 178 -5.35 0.18 -21.96
N GLU A 179 -6.47 -0.45 -22.25
CA GLU A 179 -6.76 -1.80 -21.77
C GLU A 179 -5.94 -2.83 -22.54
N VAL A 180 -5.37 -3.80 -21.82
CA VAL A 180 -4.76 -5.02 -22.40
C VAL A 180 -5.77 -6.15 -22.20
N ARG A 181 -6.14 -6.83 -23.28
CA ARG A 181 -7.14 -7.92 -23.22
C ARG A 181 -6.49 -9.30 -23.19
N TYR A 182 -5.35 -9.46 -23.87
CA TYR A 182 -4.62 -10.72 -23.92
C TYR A 182 -3.11 -10.46 -24.00
N PHE A 183 -2.29 -11.19 -23.24
CA PHE A 183 -0.83 -11.03 -23.31
C PHE A 183 -0.25 -11.27 -24.71
N ASN A 184 -0.88 -12.14 -25.52
CA ASN A 184 -0.43 -12.43 -26.88
C ASN A 184 -0.43 -11.21 -27.80
N GLU A 185 -1.26 -10.20 -27.55
CA GLU A 185 -1.23 -8.95 -28.33
C GLU A 185 0.11 -8.21 -28.16
N LEU A 186 0.71 -8.30 -26.97
CA LEU A 186 1.99 -7.67 -26.65
C LEU A 186 3.13 -8.42 -27.33
N PHE A 187 3.11 -9.75 -27.33
CA PHE A 187 4.12 -10.53 -28.06
C PHE A 187 4.06 -10.26 -29.58
N LYS A 188 2.86 -10.13 -30.15
CA LYS A 188 2.69 -9.72 -31.56
C LYS A 188 3.19 -8.29 -31.83
N ALA A 189 3.11 -7.41 -30.83
CA ALA A 189 3.67 -6.06 -30.90
C ALA A 189 5.19 -6.01 -30.70
N GLY A 190 5.87 -7.15 -30.55
CA GLY A 190 7.32 -7.26 -30.46
C GLY A 190 7.90 -7.08 -29.06
N PHE A 191 7.12 -7.33 -28.01
CA PHE A 191 7.65 -7.40 -26.65
C PHE A 191 8.32 -8.77 -26.40
N ASP A 192 9.50 -8.77 -25.77
CA ASP A 192 10.23 -9.99 -25.42
C ASP A 192 9.69 -10.62 -24.12
N ARG A 193 9.22 -9.78 -23.20
CA ARG A 193 8.71 -10.16 -21.89
C ARG A 193 7.49 -9.34 -21.50
N VAL A 194 6.63 -9.94 -20.70
CA VAL A 194 5.49 -9.28 -20.09
C VAL A 194 5.58 -9.44 -18.57
N VAL A 195 5.47 -8.34 -17.82
CA VAL A 195 5.21 -8.37 -16.39
C VAL A 195 3.73 -8.10 -16.18
N ASN A 196 3.00 -9.07 -15.60
CA ASN A 196 1.62 -8.89 -15.20
C ASN A 196 1.55 -8.32 -13.77
N ALA A 197 1.35 -7.01 -13.67
CA ALA A 197 1.12 -6.27 -12.42
C ALA A 197 -0.30 -5.67 -12.36
N SER A 198 -1.28 -6.33 -12.98
CA SER A 198 -2.62 -5.80 -13.24
C SER A 198 -3.59 -5.83 -12.04
N GLY A 199 -3.16 -6.30 -10.87
CA GLY A 199 -4.00 -6.39 -9.68
C GLY A 199 -5.22 -7.27 -9.91
N HIS A 200 -6.42 -6.68 -9.85
CA HIS A 200 -7.69 -7.39 -10.13
C HIS A 200 -7.77 -7.92 -11.58
N GLY A 201 -7.14 -7.22 -12.53
CA GLY A 201 -7.15 -7.62 -13.94
C GLY A 201 -6.52 -8.99 -14.20
N ALA A 202 -5.70 -9.49 -13.28
CA ALA A 202 -5.07 -10.80 -13.41
C ALA A 202 -6.08 -11.96 -13.29
N GLY A 203 -7.26 -11.74 -12.73
CA GLY A 203 -8.31 -12.76 -12.68
C GLY A 203 -8.75 -13.17 -14.08
N THR A 204 -8.82 -12.21 -15.00
CA THR A 204 -9.11 -12.44 -16.41
C THR A 204 -7.84 -12.71 -17.22
N LEU A 205 -6.79 -11.90 -17.04
CA LEU A 205 -5.58 -12.01 -17.88
C LEU A 205 -4.76 -13.28 -17.65
N ALA A 206 -4.78 -13.82 -16.42
CA ALA A 206 -4.00 -15.00 -16.03
C ALA A 206 -4.87 -16.20 -15.64
N ASP A 207 -6.19 -16.14 -15.90
CA ASP A 207 -7.18 -17.15 -15.48
C ASP A 207 -7.09 -17.50 -13.98
N ASP A 208 -6.77 -16.53 -13.13
CA ASP A 208 -6.57 -16.75 -11.70
C ASP A 208 -7.87 -16.56 -10.90
N ASN A 209 -8.61 -17.66 -10.72
CA ASN A 209 -9.86 -17.68 -9.94
C ASN A 209 -9.66 -17.59 -8.42
N THR A 210 -8.41 -17.48 -7.95
CA THR A 210 -8.09 -17.32 -6.53
C THR A 210 -7.98 -15.84 -6.12
N LEU A 211 -8.14 -14.93 -7.07
CA LEU A 211 -8.26 -13.50 -6.81
C LEU A 211 -9.63 -13.17 -6.20
N GLU A 212 -9.58 -12.47 -5.08
CA GLU A 212 -10.73 -12.08 -4.30
C GLU A 212 -10.62 -10.59 -3.96
N PRO A 213 -11.52 -9.73 -4.48
CA PRO A 213 -11.54 -8.34 -4.08
C PRO A 213 -11.92 -8.22 -2.60
N VAL A 214 -11.04 -7.59 -1.82
CA VAL A 214 -11.31 -7.31 -0.40
C VAL A 214 -11.68 -5.85 -0.27
N ARG A 215 -12.96 -5.58 0.01
CA ARG A 215 -13.45 -4.21 0.18
C ARG A 215 -12.84 -3.59 1.43
N GLY A 216 -12.31 -2.40 1.26
CA GLY A 216 -11.83 -1.53 2.31
C GLY A 216 -12.60 -0.23 2.33
N GLN A 217 -12.97 0.22 3.52
CA GLN A 217 -13.51 1.55 3.75
C GLN A 217 -12.63 2.27 4.78
N THR A 218 -12.39 3.54 4.50
CA THR A 218 -11.68 4.49 5.37
C THR A 218 -12.42 5.82 5.35
N ALA A 219 -12.14 6.67 6.33
CA ALA A 219 -12.54 8.07 6.30
C ALA A 219 -11.29 8.96 6.29
N TRP A 220 -11.35 10.06 5.57
CA TRP A 220 -10.33 11.10 5.59
C TRP A 220 -10.77 12.20 6.54
N MET A 221 -10.19 12.21 7.72
CA MET A 221 -10.50 13.18 8.78
C MET A 221 -9.69 14.46 8.60
N GLU A 222 -10.34 15.61 8.64
CA GLU A 222 -9.66 16.91 8.62
C GLU A 222 -9.12 17.22 10.03
N SER A 223 -7.80 17.37 10.15
CA SER A 223 -7.15 17.47 11.46
C SER A 223 -5.73 18.04 11.35
N ASP A 224 -5.30 18.77 12.39
CA ASP A 224 -3.91 19.22 12.59
C ASP A 224 -3.05 18.19 13.35
N TYR A 225 -3.55 16.97 13.55
CA TYR A 225 -2.87 15.96 14.34
C TYR A 225 -1.45 15.67 13.83
N SER A 226 -0.47 16.01 14.65
CA SER A 226 0.97 15.95 14.34
C SER A 226 1.73 14.82 15.06
N GLY A 227 1.04 13.93 15.78
CA GLY A 227 1.63 12.85 16.62
C GLY A 227 2.32 11.69 15.88
N PRO A 228 2.29 10.44 16.38
CA PRO A 228 2.72 9.26 15.63
C PRO A 228 1.61 8.72 14.70
N MET A 229 1.98 7.98 13.66
CA MET A 229 1.05 7.05 12.98
C MET A 229 0.69 5.92 13.94
N CYS A 230 -0.51 5.37 13.81
CA CYS A 230 -0.96 4.23 14.61
C CYS A 230 -1.50 3.11 13.73
N LEU A 231 -1.17 1.87 14.07
CA LEU A 231 -1.68 0.66 13.44
C LEU A 231 -1.95 -0.40 14.50
N ARG A 232 -3.15 -0.97 14.49
CA ARG A 232 -3.52 -2.14 15.27
C ARG A 232 -3.87 -3.27 14.32
N LEU A 233 -3.25 -4.43 14.54
CA LEU A 233 -3.51 -5.68 13.83
C LEU A 233 -4.00 -6.74 14.82
N GLY A 234 -4.85 -7.65 14.35
CA GLY A 234 -5.42 -8.73 15.13
C GLY A 234 -6.94 -8.78 14.97
N GLN A 235 -7.67 -8.93 16.07
CA GLN A 235 -9.13 -9.00 16.09
C GLN A 235 -9.78 -7.69 15.62
N GLU A 236 -9.22 -6.54 16.02
CA GLU A 236 -9.59 -5.24 15.46
C GLU A 236 -8.49 -4.74 14.53
N TYR A 237 -8.90 -4.25 13.35
CA TYR A 237 -7.99 -3.69 12.35
C TYR A 237 -8.17 -2.17 12.24
N THR A 238 -7.38 -1.41 13.00
CA THR A 238 -7.54 0.04 13.13
C THR A 238 -6.25 0.77 12.77
N TYR A 239 -6.32 1.90 12.08
CA TYR A 239 -5.17 2.74 11.83
C TYR A 239 -5.53 4.22 11.72
N ALA A 240 -4.53 5.06 11.99
CA ALA A 240 -4.55 6.49 11.76
C ALA A 240 -3.24 6.88 11.07
N ILE A 241 -3.35 7.41 9.85
CA ILE A 241 -2.20 7.71 8.98
C ILE A 241 -2.29 9.16 8.53
N PRO A 242 -1.56 10.07 9.19
CA PRO A 242 -1.46 11.44 8.74
C PRO A 242 -0.69 11.49 7.43
N ARG A 243 -1.30 12.13 6.42
CA ARG A 243 -0.70 12.23 5.08
C ARG A 243 -0.21 13.65 4.86
N ILE A 244 1.03 13.79 4.42
CA ILE A 244 1.54 15.07 3.94
C ILE A 244 0.73 15.54 2.72
N PHE A 245 0.57 16.85 2.56
CA PHE A 245 -0.21 17.48 1.48
C PHE A 245 -1.67 17.03 1.39
N SER A 246 -2.26 16.67 2.54
CA SER A 246 -3.65 16.20 2.62
C SER A 246 -4.53 16.97 3.60
N ASN A 247 -3.93 17.85 4.43
CA ASN A 247 -4.63 18.54 5.53
C ASN A 247 -5.47 17.61 6.43
N GLY A 248 -5.00 16.37 6.61
CA GLY A 248 -5.76 15.42 7.39
C GLY A 248 -5.10 14.07 7.58
N VAL A 249 -5.93 13.17 8.12
CA VAL A 249 -5.54 11.85 8.60
C VAL A 249 -6.48 10.83 8.02
N ILE A 250 -5.92 9.79 7.40
CA ILE A 250 -6.71 8.65 6.97
C ILE A 250 -6.92 7.73 8.16
N VAL A 251 -8.18 7.51 8.47
CA VAL A 251 -8.62 6.63 9.54
C VAL A 251 -9.30 5.41 8.96
N GLY A 252 -8.94 4.24 9.47
CA GLY A 252 -9.49 2.98 9.04
C GLY A 252 -9.30 1.89 10.09
N GLY A 253 -9.48 0.61 9.77
CA GLY A 253 -9.91 0.11 8.48
C GLY A 253 -10.96 -0.98 8.59
N ILE A 254 -11.40 -1.41 7.42
CA ILE A 254 -12.34 -2.51 7.22
C ILE A 254 -11.72 -3.49 6.23
N ASN A 255 -11.87 -4.79 6.49
CA ASN A 255 -11.62 -5.88 5.55
C ASN A 255 -12.93 -6.65 5.37
N ASP A 256 -13.69 -6.28 4.35
CA ASP A 256 -15.03 -6.81 4.10
C ASP A 256 -14.99 -7.76 2.90
N HIS A 257 -14.76 -9.04 3.19
CA HIS A 257 -14.68 -10.09 2.17
C HIS A 257 -16.08 -10.36 1.60
N GLY A 258 -16.18 -10.49 0.27
CA GLY A 258 -17.43 -10.79 -0.42
C GLY A 258 -18.38 -9.60 -0.63
N ASN A 259 -18.14 -8.46 0.03
CA ASN A 259 -18.91 -7.25 -0.22
C ASN A 259 -18.33 -6.47 -1.41
N LEU A 260 -19.12 -6.32 -2.47
CA LEU A 260 -18.73 -5.59 -3.70
C LEU A 260 -19.36 -4.19 -3.81
N SER A 261 -20.07 -3.73 -2.77
CA SER A 261 -20.68 -2.40 -2.77
C SER A 261 -19.62 -1.29 -2.83
N ARG A 262 -19.82 -0.35 -3.75
CA ARG A 262 -18.96 0.84 -3.91
C ARG A 262 -19.36 1.99 -3.00
N ASP A 263 -20.57 1.93 -2.43
CA ASP A 263 -21.09 2.99 -1.59
C ASP A 263 -20.44 2.94 -0.20
N PRO A 264 -20.09 4.10 0.40
CA PRO A 264 -19.71 4.17 1.80
C PRO A 264 -20.84 3.68 2.70
N ASP A 265 -20.49 2.86 3.69
CA ASP A 265 -21.42 2.39 4.72
C ASP A 265 -21.27 3.29 5.97
N PRO A 266 -22.30 4.08 6.35
CA PRO A 266 -22.25 4.94 7.52
C PRO A 266 -22.01 4.18 8.83
N ALA A 267 -22.52 2.95 8.97
CA ALA A 267 -22.31 2.14 10.17
C ALA A 267 -20.85 1.71 10.31
N ARG A 268 -20.19 1.38 9.18
CA ARG A 268 -18.75 1.10 9.15
C ARG A 268 -17.93 2.34 9.48
N ARG A 269 -18.35 3.53 9.03
CA ARG A 269 -17.72 4.79 9.40
C ARG A 269 -17.80 5.05 10.91
N SER A 270 -18.98 4.92 11.51
CA SER A 270 -19.14 5.07 12.96
C SER A 270 -18.27 4.09 13.75
N ASP A 271 -18.17 2.83 13.31
CA ASP A 271 -17.25 1.86 13.94
C ASP A 271 -15.78 2.25 13.80
N ILE A 272 -15.35 2.74 12.64
CA ILE A 272 -13.98 3.27 12.44
C ILE A 272 -13.71 4.41 13.43
N LEU A 273 -14.59 5.40 13.53
CA LEU A 273 -14.42 6.56 14.40
C LEU A 273 -14.37 6.16 15.87
N ARG A 274 -15.24 5.23 16.31
CA ARG A 274 -15.20 4.65 17.65
C ARG A 274 -13.84 4.01 17.96
N ARG A 275 -13.35 3.13 17.08
CA ARG A 275 -12.07 2.44 17.29
C ARG A 275 -10.88 3.39 17.26
N VAL A 276 -10.94 4.43 16.44
CA VAL A 276 -9.92 5.48 16.42
C VAL A 276 -9.95 6.34 17.67
N SER A 277 -11.14 6.66 18.20
CA SER A 277 -11.30 7.32 19.50
C SER A 277 -10.58 6.56 20.62
N ASP A 278 -10.73 5.24 20.62
CA ASP A 278 -10.11 4.37 21.62
C ASP A 278 -8.58 4.29 21.44
N LEU A 279 -8.11 4.24 20.20
CA LEU A 279 -6.70 3.99 19.86
C LEU A 279 -5.84 5.25 19.89
N VAL A 280 -6.37 6.38 19.43
CA VAL A 280 -5.64 7.65 19.22
C VAL A 280 -6.52 8.84 19.67
N PRO A 281 -6.85 8.96 20.97
CA PRO A 281 -7.73 10.02 21.46
C PRO A 281 -7.24 11.43 21.11
N ASP A 282 -5.92 11.65 21.09
CA ASP A 282 -5.31 12.92 20.71
C ASP A 282 -5.65 13.34 19.26
N LEU A 283 -5.90 12.39 18.36
CA LEU A 283 -6.34 12.69 17.00
C LEU A 283 -7.70 13.38 17.01
N LEU A 284 -8.67 12.85 17.77
CA LEU A 284 -10.00 13.45 17.86
C LEU A 284 -9.96 14.82 18.54
N ALA A 285 -9.10 15.00 19.56
CA ALA A 285 -8.92 16.29 20.20
C ALA A 285 -8.37 17.37 19.25
N ASN A 286 -7.65 16.97 18.19
CA ASN A 286 -7.10 17.84 17.16
C ASN A 286 -7.87 17.77 15.83
N ALA A 287 -9.02 17.10 15.81
CA ALA A 287 -9.90 17.07 14.65
C ALA A 287 -10.70 18.37 14.60
N TYR A 288 -10.96 18.88 13.40
CA TYR A 288 -11.81 20.05 13.28
C TYR A 288 -13.27 19.66 13.52
N SER A 289 -13.94 20.44 14.37
CA SER A 289 -15.34 20.23 14.74
C SER A 289 -16.31 21.18 14.06
N GLN A 290 -15.83 22.29 13.50
CA GLN A 290 -16.64 23.25 12.76
C GLN A 290 -16.49 23.08 11.25
N PRO A 291 -17.58 23.24 10.47
CA PRO A 291 -17.49 23.17 9.01
C PRO A 291 -16.61 24.31 8.51
N ARG A 292 -15.41 23.98 8.03
CA ARG A 292 -14.53 24.95 7.34
C ARG A 292 -14.97 25.17 5.90
N ARG A 293 -15.66 24.18 5.33
CA ARG A 293 -16.22 24.20 3.98
C ARG A 293 -17.52 23.42 3.95
N ASN A 294 -18.42 23.79 3.03
CA ASN A 294 -19.76 23.20 2.90
C ASN A 294 -19.78 21.82 2.24
N ASP A 295 -18.67 21.39 1.65
CA ASP A 295 -18.48 20.11 0.96
C ASP A 295 -17.95 19.00 1.89
N ARG A 296 -17.89 19.24 3.20
CA ARG A 296 -17.39 18.30 4.21
C ARG A 296 -18.52 17.49 4.84
N ILE A 297 -18.21 16.27 5.25
CA ILE A 297 -19.12 15.43 6.03
C ILE A 297 -18.87 15.73 7.50
N PHE A 298 -19.89 16.21 8.22
CA PHE A 298 -19.81 16.39 9.67
C PHE A 298 -20.37 15.17 10.39
N ASP A 299 -19.53 14.46 11.14
CA ASP A 299 -19.97 13.41 12.05
C ASP A 299 -20.34 14.00 13.41
N LYS A 300 -21.63 13.92 13.77
CA LYS A 300 -22.17 14.54 14.98
C LYS A 300 -21.79 13.79 16.26
N GLU A 301 -21.59 12.48 16.18
CA GLU A 301 -21.32 11.65 17.36
C GLU A 301 -19.93 11.95 17.91
N TYR A 302 -18.94 12.02 17.03
CA TYR A 302 -17.55 12.32 17.39
C TYR A 302 -17.18 13.79 17.23
N SER A 303 -18.10 14.62 16.72
CA SER A 303 -17.90 16.05 16.46
C SER A 303 -16.67 16.33 15.58
N VAL A 304 -16.55 15.60 14.47
CA VAL A 304 -15.40 15.70 13.54
C VAL A 304 -15.83 16.00 12.10
N GLN A 305 -14.99 16.75 11.39
CA GLN A 305 -15.10 16.99 9.97
C GLN A 305 -14.32 15.92 9.18
N LEU A 306 -14.97 15.37 8.18
CA LEU A 306 -14.37 14.44 7.23
C LEU A 306 -14.37 15.08 5.85
N ILE A 307 -13.24 14.98 5.17
CA ILE A 307 -13.09 15.39 3.77
C ILE A 307 -13.93 14.48 2.88
N LYS A 308 -13.82 13.17 3.05
CA LYS A 308 -14.67 12.16 2.39
C LYS A 308 -14.51 10.78 3.04
N ASP A 309 -15.47 9.90 2.78
CA ASP A 309 -15.25 8.46 2.86
C ASP A 309 -14.52 7.97 1.61
N ILE A 310 -13.66 6.97 1.77
CA ILE A 310 -12.92 6.33 0.68
C ILE A 310 -13.23 4.84 0.73
N VAL A 311 -13.80 4.33 -0.35
CA VAL A 311 -14.05 2.90 -0.57
C VAL A 311 -13.15 2.41 -1.69
N GLY A 312 -12.42 1.33 -1.45
CA GLY A 312 -11.53 0.73 -2.44
C GLY A 312 -11.48 -0.78 -2.31
N PHE A 313 -11.12 -1.47 -3.39
CA PHE A 313 -11.04 -2.93 -3.43
C PHE A 313 -9.60 -3.36 -3.53
N ARG A 314 -9.10 -4.01 -2.49
CA ARG A 314 -7.74 -4.56 -2.47
C ARG A 314 -7.70 -5.81 -3.35
N PRO A 315 -6.72 -5.97 -4.24
CA PRO A 315 -6.56 -7.19 -5.06
C PRO A 315 -5.99 -8.30 -4.19
N GLY A 316 -6.85 -8.89 -3.37
CA GLY A 316 -6.53 -10.03 -2.52
C GLY A 316 -6.46 -11.30 -3.35
N ARG A 317 -5.67 -12.26 -2.88
CA ARG A 317 -5.54 -13.59 -3.47
C ARG A 317 -5.47 -14.59 -2.33
N SER A 318 -6.31 -15.62 -2.34
CA SER A 318 -6.43 -16.57 -1.23
C SER A 318 -5.13 -17.34 -0.96
N ASN A 319 -4.31 -17.53 -2.00
CA ASN A 319 -2.97 -18.14 -1.94
C ASN A 319 -1.83 -17.13 -1.69
N GLY A 320 -2.14 -15.89 -1.28
CA GLY A 320 -1.17 -14.81 -1.11
C GLY A 320 -0.69 -14.20 -2.43
N PRO A 321 0.32 -13.30 -2.42
CA PRO A 321 0.84 -12.69 -3.64
C PRO A 321 1.49 -13.72 -4.58
N ARG A 322 1.28 -13.57 -5.89
CA ARG A 322 1.94 -14.39 -6.92
C ARG A 322 3.09 -13.59 -7.54
N ILE A 323 4.32 -14.05 -7.31
CA ILE A 323 5.54 -13.46 -7.89
C ILE A 323 6.39 -14.58 -8.50
N GLU A 324 6.12 -14.92 -9.74
CA GLU A 324 6.72 -16.06 -10.43
C GLU A 324 6.47 -15.96 -11.94
N ARG A 325 7.20 -16.75 -12.74
CA ARG A 325 6.87 -16.91 -14.16
C ARG A 325 5.58 -17.67 -14.36
N ASP A 326 4.89 -17.37 -15.46
CA ASP A 326 3.78 -18.21 -15.87
C ASP A 326 4.26 -19.61 -16.29
N HIS A 327 3.45 -20.60 -15.93
CA HIS A 327 3.72 -22.01 -16.20
C HIS A 327 3.47 -22.40 -17.66
N LYS A 328 2.56 -21.71 -18.36
CA LYS A 328 2.25 -21.95 -19.78
C LYS A 328 3.17 -21.14 -20.68
N ASP A 329 3.46 -19.89 -20.32
CA ASP A 329 4.36 -19.01 -21.06
C ASP A 329 5.40 -18.33 -20.15
N PRO A 330 6.63 -18.87 -20.05
CA PRO A 330 7.67 -18.33 -19.16
C PRO A 330 8.18 -16.94 -19.55
N ARG A 331 7.72 -16.36 -20.68
CA ARG A 331 7.98 -14.95 -21.02
C ARG A 331 7.14 -13.99 -20.18
N ILE A 332 6.11 -14.49 -19.50
CA ILE A 332 5.25 -13.73 -18.59
C ILE A 332 5.76 -13.92 -17.16
N VAL A 333 5.93 -12.82 -16.42
CA VAL A 333 6.21 -12.82 -14.99
C VAL A 333 5.03 -12.17 -14.27
N HIS A 334 4.44 -12.87 -13.33
CA HIS A 334 3.34 -12.36 -12.51
C HIS A 334 3.85 -11.59 -11.30
N ALA A 335 3.15 -10.53 -10.93
CA ALA A 335 3.34 -9.76 -9.71
C ALA A 335 2.02 -9.11 -9.31
N TYR A 336 1.10 -9.89 -8.72
CA TYR A 336 -0.22 -9.43 -8.30
C TYR A 336 -0.72 -10.19 -7.06
N GLY A 337 -1.90 -9.82 -6.54
CA GLY A 337 -2.52 -10.50 -5.39
C GLY A 337 -2.02 -10.01 -4.02
N PHE A 338 -1.56 -8.75 -3.95
CA PHE A 338 -0.94 -8.19 -2.73
C PHE A 338 -1.92 -7.75 -1.64
N ALA A 339 -3.23 -7.86 -1.86
CA ALA A 339 -4.24 -7.39 -0.93
C ALA A 339 -3.94 -5.95 -0.44
N GLY A 340 -3.90 -5.74 0.88
CA GLY A 340 -3.59 -4.46 1.52
C GLY A 340 -2.11 -4.10 1.57
N SER A 341 -1.21 -4.99 1.14
CA SER A 341 0.24 -4.86 1.34
C SER A 341 0.99 -4.37 0.11
N GLY A 342 0.29 -3.90 -0.94
CA GLY A 342 0.91 -3.51 -2.21
C GLY A 342 2.05 -2.50 -2.08
N TYR A 343 1.89 -1.45 -1.27
CA TYR A 343 2.97 -0.49 -0.98
C TYR A 343 4.10 -1.14 -0.19
N ILE A 344 3.77 -1.82 0.91
CA ILE A 344 4.73 -2.47 1.81
C ILE A 344 5.61 -3.47 1.03
N TYR A 345 5.07 -4.16 0.02
CA TYR A 345 5.79 -5.20 -0.72
C TYR A 345 6.36 -4.72 -2.06
N SER A 346 6.07 -3.48 -2.47
CA SER A 346 6.32 -3.00 -3.83
C SER A 346 7.76 -3.20 -4.33
N ALA A 347 8.75 -2.73 -3.59
CA ALA A 347 10.15 -2.79 -4.03
C ALA A 347 10.73 -4.21 -3.91
N GLY A 348 10.41 -4.94 -2.85
CA GLY A 348 10.78 -6.34 -2.72
C GLY A 348 10.18 -7.23 -3.82
N ALA A 349 8.92 -6.99 -4.17
CA ALA A 349 8.27 -7.66 -5.30
C ALA A 349 8.94 -7.29 -6.63
N ALA A 350 9.26 -6.01 -6.85
CA ALA A 350 9.96 -5.55 -8.04
C ALA A 350 11.35 -6.21 -8.19
N LYS A 351 12.08 -6.35 -7.08
CA LYS A 351 13.36 -7.09 -7.06
C LYS A 351 13.19 -8.57 -7.39
N ASN A 352 12.15 -9.22 -6.88
CA ASN A 352 11.87 -10.62 -7.20
C ASN A 352 11.47 -10.80 -8.68
N VAL A 353 10.65 -9.90 -9.23
CA VAL A 353 10.34 -9.86 -10.68
C VAL A 353 11.61 -9.72 -11.52
N LEU A 354 12.53 -8.84 -11.11
CA LEU A 354 13.81 -8.67 -11.79
C LEU A 354 14.64 -9.96 -11.78
N ASN A 355 14.67 -10.68 -10.65
CA ASN A 355 15.35 -11.96 -10.55
C ASN A 355 14.72 -13.00 -11.50
N GLU A 356 13.38 -13.05 -11.55
CA GLU A 356 12.64 -13.90 -12.47
C GLU A 356 12.92 -13.55 -13.93
N ILE A 357 13.11 -12.27 -14.29
CA ILE A 357 13.49 -11.90 -15.66
C ILE A 357 14.94 -12.33 -15.95
N LYS A 358 15.88 -12.06 -15.03
CA LYS A 358 17.31 -12.34 -15.21
C LYS A 358 17.64 -13.82 -15.33
N ALA A 359 17.01 -14.67 -14.53
CA ALA A 359 17.23 -16.12 -14.59
C ALA A 359 16.84 -16.74 -15.95
N SER A 360 16.17 -15.98 -16.83
CA SER A 360 15.80 -16.43 -18.17
C SER A 360 16.91 -16.21 -19.18
N ASN A 361 17.79 -15.23 -18.93
CA ASN A 361 18.86 -14.85 -19.85
C ASN A 361 20.13 -15.68 -19.65
N SER A 362 20.24 -16.41 -18.54
CA SER A 362 21.38 -17.29 -18.22
C SER A 362 21.26 -18.71 -18.83
N LYS A 363 20.24 -18.97 -19.65
CA LYS A 363 20.01 -20.26 -20.34
C LYS A 363 19.97 -20.16 -21.87
N LEU A 364 20.47 -19.05 -22.43
CA LEU A 364 20.81 -18.90 -23.85
C LEU A 364 22.33 -18.87 -23.96
#